data_AF-A0A1H8SN13-F1
#
_entry.id   AF-A0A1H8SN13-F1
#
_cell.length_a   1.000
_cell.length_b   1.000
_cell.length_c   1.000
_cell.angle_alpha   90.00
_cell.angle_beta   90.00
_cell.angle_gamma   90.00
#
_symmetry.space_group_name_H-M   'P 1'
#
loop_
_entity.id
_entity.type
_entity.pdbx_description
1 polymer ?
#
loop_
_entity_poly.entity_id
_entity_poly.type
_entity_poly.pdbx_seq_one_letter_code
_entity_poly.pdbx_strand_id
1 'polypeptide(L)' 'GCVTLRLAGRLHHIGIGRTHAGTHVLLLVQDLDIRVIDAATGELLRELVLDPSRDYQPTGRPPGPTRK' A
#
# COMPACT_ATOMS: atom_id res chain seq x y z
N GLY A 1 2.43 2.90 8.27
CA GLY A 1 1.32 2.86 7.31
C GLY A 1 1.13 1.46 6.79
N CYS A 2 -0.09 0.96 6.94
CA CYS A 2 -0.64 -0.18 6.22
C CYS A 2 -2.08 0.21 5.86
N VAL A 3 -2.51 -0.09 4.65
CA VAL A 3 -3.91 0.08 4.22
C VAL A 3 -4.50 -1.29 3.94
N THR A 4 -5.80 -1.44 4.15
CA THR A 4 -6.49 -2.71 3.89
C THR A 4 -7.48 -2.51 2.77
N LEU A 5 -7.42 -3.35 1.74
CA LEU A 5 -8.35 -3.38 0.61
C LEU A 5 -9.09 -4.72 0.61
N ARG A 6 -10.41 -4.71 0.41
CA ARG A 6 -11.17 -5.95 0.15
C ARG A 6 -11.37 -6.12 -1.34
N LEU A 7 -10.88 -7.22 -1.90
CA LEU A 7 -11.06 -7.59 -3.31
C LEU A 7 -11.58 -9.03 -3.39
N ALA A 8 -12.60 -9.27 -4.21
CA ALA A 8 -13.20 -10.60 -4.41
C ALA A 8 -13.54 -11.34 -3.09
N GLY A 9 -14.00 -10.61 -2.07
CA GLY A 9 -14.34 -11.16 -0.76
C GLY A 9 -13.17 -11.36 0.21
N ARG A 10 -11.91 -11.21 -0.22
CA ARG A 10 -10.71 -11.36 0.63
C ARG A 10 -10.13 -10.01 1.04
N LEU A 11 -9.62 -9.91 2.28
CA LEU A 11 -8.89 -8.73 2.75
C LEU A 11 -7.41 -8.85 2.37
N HIS A 12 -6.84 -7.76 1.86
CA HIS A 12 -5.43 -7.63 1.57
C HIS A 12 -4.85 -6.43 2.30
N HIS A 13 -3.75 -6.67 3.01
CA HIS A 13 -2.98 -5.67 3.73
C HIS A 13 -1.83 -5.20 2.86
N ILE A 14 -1.76 -3.90 2.60
CA ILE A 14 -0.76 -3.28 1.73
C ILE A 14 0.12 -2.38 2.59
N GLY A 15 1.35 -2.82 2.84
CA GLY A 15 2.31 -2.06 3.64
C GLY A 15 2.83 -0.85 2.86
N ILE A 16 2.56 0.38 3.30
CA ILE A 16 3.10 1.59 2.66
C ILE A 16 4.31 2.16 3.42
N GLY A 17 4.66 1.59 4.59
CA GLY A 17 5.82 1.99 5.38
C GLY A 17 5.43 2.85 6.59
N ARG A 18 6.19 2.75 7.70
CA ARG A 18 5.84 3.37 9.00
C ARG A 18 5.74 4.90 8.94
N THR A 19 6.52 5.56 8.07
CA THR A 19 6.50 7.02 7.88
C THR A 19 5.13 7.57 7.53
N HIS A 20 4.29 6.81 6.81
CA HIS A 20 2.93 7.22 6.42
C HIS A 20 1.86 6.73 7.41
N ALA A 21 2.19 6.54 8.69
CA ALA A 21 1.20 6.20 9.70
C ALA A 21 0.37 7.45 10.05
N GLY A 22 -0.96 7.31 10.06
CA GLY A 22 -1.89 8.42 10.32
C GLY A 22 -2.12 9.35 9.12
N THR A 23 -1.40 9.15 8.01
CA THR A 23 -1.62 9.88 6.76
C THR A 23 -2.93 9.42 6.11
N HIS A 24 -3.80 10.37 5.79
CA HIS A 24 -4.98 10.11 4.96
C HIS A 24 -4.56 9.88 3.51
N VAL A 25 -5.12 8.87 2.87
CA VAL A 25 -4.74 8.47 1.51
C VAL A 25 -5.96 8.25 0.64
N LEU A 26 -5.77 8.40 -0.67
CA LEU A 26 -6.70 7.92 -1.68
C LEU A 26 -6.11 6.64 -2.30
N LEU A 27 -6.93 5.59 -2.40
CA LEU A 27 -6.59 4.37 -3.11
C LEU A 27 -7.25 4.39 -4.48
N LEU A 28 -6.44 4.45 -5.53
CA LEU A 28 -6.88 4.27 -6.90
C LEU A 28 -6.67 2.80 -7.26
N VAL A 29 -7.75 2.10 -7.57
CA VAL A 29 -7.75 0.66 -7.84
C VAL A 29 -8.34 0.42 -9.23
N GLN A 30 -7.55 -0.18 -10.11
CA GLN A 30 -7.98 -0.64 -11.42
C GLN A 30 -7.58 -2.11 -11.54
N ASP A 31 -8.57 -2.99 -11.42
CA ASP A 31 -8.36 -4.44 -11.31
C ASP A 31 -7.36 -4.78 -10.19
N LEU A 32 -6.15 -5.23 -10.54
CA LEU A 32 -5.07 -5.54 -9.59
C LEU A 32 -4.05 -4.42 -9.45
N ASP A 33 -4.08 -3.41 -10.32
CA ASP A 33 -3.19 -2.26 -10.26
C ASP A 33 -3.67 -1.26 -9.21
N ILE A 34 -2.82 -0.98 -8.23
CA ILE A 34 -3.15 -0.14 -7.08
C ILE A 34 -2.14 0.98 -6.95
N ARG A 35 -2.65 2.20 -6.83
CA ARG A 35 -1.88 3.40 -6.44
C ARG A 35 -2.41 3.96 -5.14
N VAL A 36 -1.49 4.24 -4.22
CA VAL A 36 -1.77 4.90 -2.94
C VAL A 36 -1.18 6.30 -3.01
N ILE A 37 -2.04 7.31 -2.93
CA ILE A 37 -1.63 8.71 -2.99
C ILE A 37 -1.99 9.43 -1.68
N ASP A 38 -1.15 10.38 -1.27
CA ASP A 38 -1.47 11.29 -0.16
C ASP A 38 -2.71 12.11 -0.52
N ALA A 39 -3.71 12.12 0.36
CA ALA A 39 -5.00 12.75 0.07
C ALA A 39 -4.93 14.29 0.06
N ALA A 40 -3.95 14.89 0.75
CA ALA A 40 -3.79 16.33 0.85
C ALA A 40 -2.85 16.88 -0.23
N THR A 41 -1.77 16.18 -0.55
CA THR A 41 -0.75 16.66 -1.50
C THR A 41 -0.87 16.05 -2.90
N GLY A 42 -1.54 14.91 -3.05
CA GLY A 42 -1.57 14.14 -4.29
C GLY A 42 -0.26 13.39 -4.59
N GLU A 43 0.69 13.35 -3.66
CA GLU A 43 1.96 12.64 -3.83
C GLU A 43 1.74 11.13 -3.90
N LEU A 44 2.43 10.45 -4.83
CA LEU A 44 2.40 8.99 -4.93
C LEU A 44 3.26 8.36 -3.83
N LEU A 45 2.59 7.67 -2.89
CA LEU A 45 3.25 6.99 -1.77
C LEU A 45 3.64 5.56 -2.11
N ARG A 46 2.84 4.87 -2.94
CA ARG A 46 3.10 3.51 -3.38
C ARG A 46 2.34 3.17 -4.66
N GLU A 47 2.97 2.39 -5.53
CA GLU A 47 2.35 1.69 -6.65
C GLU A 47 2.66 0.19 -6.55
N LEU A 48 1.67 -0.67 -6.82
CA LEU A 48 1.86 -2.12 -6.86
C LEU A 48 0.80 -2.80 -7.75
N VAL A 49 1.14 -3.99 -8.25
CA VAL A 49 0.16 -4.99 -8.67
C VAL A 49 -0.14 -5.88 -7.46
N LEU A 50 -1.42 -6.02 -7.11
CA LEU A 50 -1.87 -6.88 -6.04
C LEU A 50 -1.68 -8.36 -6.42
N ASP A 51 -1.00 -9.12 -5.57
CA ASP A 51 -1.00 -10.59 -5.64
C ASP A 51 -2.21 -11.14 -4.86
N PRO A 52 -3.27 -11.65 -5.52
CA PRO A 52 -4.48 -12.09 -4.85
C PRO A 52 -4.27 -13.34 -3.99
N SER A 53 -3.16 -14.07 -4.18
CA SER A 53 -2.83 -15.26 -3.39
C SER A 53 -2.32 -14.91 -1.99
N ARG A 54 -1.89 -13.65 -1.76
CA ARG A 54 -1.27 -13.19 -0.52
C ARG A 54 -2.16 -12.23 0.27
N ASP A 55 -2.33 -12.50 1.56
CA ASP A 55 -3.02 -11.57 2.48
C ASP A 55 -2.19 -10.29 2.73
N TYR A 56 -0.86 -10.38 2.70
CA TYR A 56 0.03 -9.26 2.99
C TYR A 56 0.96 -8.95 1.81
N GLN A 57 0.89 -7.69 1.36
CA GLN A 57 1.73 -7.09 0.33
C GLN A 57 2.83 -6.25 1.00
N PRO A 58 4.09 -6.75 1.08
CA PRO A 58 5.19 -6.04 1.72
C PRO A 58 5.50 -4.74 0.97
N THR A 59 6.22 -3.82 1.60
CA THR A 59 6.55 -2.48 1.04
C THR A 59 7.43 -2.51 -0.22
N GLY A 60 7.90 -3.68 -0.64
CA GLY A 60 8.88 -3.84 -1.74
C GLY A 60 10.31 -3.44 -1.37
N ARG A 61 10.53 -2.88 -0.16
CA ARG A 61 11.88 -2.55 0.32
C ARG A 61 12.59 -3.82 0.80
N PRO A 62 13.92 -3.95 0.55
CA PRO A 62 14.68 -5.07 1.05
C PRO A 62 14.59 -5.15 2.58
N PRO A 63 14.54 -6.35 3.17
CA PRO A 63 14.61 -6.53 4.62
C PRO A 63 15.93 -5.94 5.15
N GLY A 64 15.86 -5.09 6.17
CA GLY A 64 17.04 -4.51 6.78
C GLY A 64 16.76 -3.14 7.40
N PRO A 65 17.69 -2.65 8.24
CA PRO A 65 17.58 -1.30 8.80
C PRO A 65 17.61 -0.28 7.66
N THR A 66 16.67 0.67 7.69
CA THR A 66 16.76 1.86 6.85
C THR A 66 18.03 2.60 7.24
N ARG A 67 18.93 2.86 6.28
CA ARG A 67 20.13 3.65 6.53
C ARG A 67 19.69 5.03 7.06
N LYS A 68 20.25 5.45 8.20
CA LYS A 68 19.98 6.76 8.81
C LYS A 68 20.51 7.89 7.91
#